data_AF-A0A914RGF3-F1
#
_entry.id   AF-A0A914RGF3-F1
#
_cell.length_a   1.000
_cell.length_b   1.000
_cell.length_c   1.000
_cell.angle_alpha   90.00
_cell.angle_beta   90.00
_cell.angle_gamma   90.00
#
_symmetry.space_group_name_H-M   'P 1'
#
loop_
_entity.id
_entity.type
_entity.pdbx_description
1 polymer ?
#
loop_
_entity_poly.entity_id
_entity_poly.type
_entity_poly.pdbx_seq_one_letter_code
_entity_poly.pdbx_strand_id
1 'polypeptide(L)' 'HYDNPEIYDPEHFSAENVTKRDPFAFIPFSAGIRNCIGHRFAILEMKLTLASILRKYRIISMLPEEENRPIPEFSLKP' A
#
# COMPACT_ATOMS: atom_id res chain seq x y z
N HIS A 1 2.80 1.14 -16.10
CA HIS A 1 2.34 0.49 -14.85
C HIS A 1 1.47 1.44 -14.03
N TYR A 2 1.91 2.69 -13.77
CA TYR A 2 1.09 3.76 -13.16
C TYR A 2 1.46 5.13 -13.77
N ASP A 3 0.50 6.04 -13.82
CA ASP A 3 0.73 7.44 -14.19
C ASP A 3 1.20 8.20 -12.94
N ASN A 4 2.05 9.23 -13.05
CA ASN A 4 2.54 10.01 -11.90
C ASN A 4 2.93 9.17 -10.65
N PRO A 5 3.89 8.23 -10.77
CA PRO A 5 4.18 7.22 -9.72
C PRO A 5 4.68 7.80 -8.39
N GLU A 6 5.20 9.03 -8.39
CA GLU A 6 5.66 9.74 -7.19
C GLU A 6 4.50 10.38 -6.40
N ILE A 7 3.27 10.37 -6.93
CA ILE A 7 2.09 10.94 -6.29
C ILE A 7 1.25 9.81 -5.68
N TYR A 8 0.88 9.96 -4.40
CA TYR A 8 -0.12 9.11 -3.80
C TYR A 8 -1.50 9.37 -4.43
N ASP A 9 -1.90 8.50 -5.35
CA ASP A 9 -3.21 8.54 -6.01
C ASP A 9 -3.98 7.21 -5.81
N PRO A 10 -5.05 7.21 -4.98
CA PRO A 10 -5.92 6.05 -4.80
C PRO A 10 -6.62 5.59 -6.09
N GLU A 11 -6.85 6.47 -7.06
CA GLU A 11 -7.56 6.15 -8.30
C GLU A 11 -6.77 5.20 -9.20
N HIS A 12 -5.47 5.04 -8.98
CA HIS A 12 -4.67 3.96 -9.57
C HIS A 12 -5.21 2.56 -9.29
N PHE A 13 -6.03 2.41 -8.23
CA PHE A 13 -6.67 1.16 -7.84
C PHE A 13 -8.18 1.13 -8.12
N SER A 14 -8.70 2.09 -8.89
CA SER A 14 -10.07 2.05 -9.40
C SER A 14 -10.29 0.81 -10.28
N ALA A 15 -11.53 0.34 -10.36
CA ALA A 15 -11.85 -0.85 -11.16
C ALA A 15 -11.44 -0.70 -12.63
N GLU A 16 -11.58 0.50 -13.19
CA GLU A 16 -11.17 0.80 -14.56
C GLU A 16 -9.66 0.71 -14.74
N ASN A 17 -8.89 1.36 -13.85
CA ASN A 17 -7.43 1.40 -13.97
C ASN A 17 -6.79 0.04 -13.69
N VAL A 18 -7.31 -0.72 -12.73
CA VAL A 18 -6.84 -2.09 -12.46
C VAL A 18 -7.04 -3.01 -13.66
N THR A 19 -8.12 -2.84 -14.42
CA THR A 19 -8.40 -3.65 -15.61
C THR A 19 -7.40 -3.36 -16.75
N LYS A 20 -6.94 -2.11 -16.88
CA LYS A 20 -5.96 -1.70 -17.89
C LYS A 20 -4.51 -1.93 -17.45
N ARG A 21 -4.28 -2.12 -16.15
CA ARG A 21 -2.95 -2.27 -15.55
C ARG A 21 -2.36 -3.64 -15.88
N ASP A 22 -1.04 -3.64 -16.14
CA ASP A 22 -0.30 -4.89 -16.29
C ASP A 22 -0.45 -5.80 -15.04
N PRO A 23 -0.70 -7.11 -15.21
CA PRO A 23 -0.93 -8.04 -14.09
C PRO A 23 0.19 -8.12 -13.05
N PHE A 24 1.43 -7.81 -13.43
CA PHE A 24 2.61 -7.84 -12.56
C PHE A 24 3.03 -6.46 -12.04
N ALA A 25 2.26 -5.41 -12.33
CA ALA A 25 2.48 -4.06 -11.82
C ALA A 25 2.32 -3.92 -10.29
N PHE A 26 1.59 -4.84 -9.65
CA PHE A 26 1.25 -4.78 -8.24
C PHE A 26 1.44 -6.14 -7.56
N ILE A 27 2.67 -6.37 -7.08
CA ILE A 27 3.06 -7.62 -6.41
C ILE A 27 3.69 -7.37 -5.03
N PRO A 28 3.06 -6.58 -4.14
CA PRO A 28 3.64 -6.26 -2.83
C PRO A 28 3.82 -7.47 -1.90
N PHE A 29 3.17 -8.59 -2.23
CA PHE A 29 3.28 -9.86 -1.52
C PHE A 29 3.87 -10.97 -2.38
N SER A 30 4.63 -10.60 -3.43
CA SER A 30 5.11 -11.51 -4.48
C SER A 30 3.97 -12.20 -5.25
N ALA A 31 4.31 -13.12 -6.15
CA ALA A 31 3.37 -13.84 -7.02
C ALA A 31 3.69 -15.35 -7.09
N GLY A 32 2.72 -16.15 -7.55
CA GLY A 32 2.87 -17.60 -7.72
C GLY A 32 2.82 -18.40 -6.41
N ILE A 33 3.31 -19.64 -6.46
CA ILE A 33 3.19 -20.63 -5.35
C ILE A 33 4.01 -20.28 -4.11
N ARG A 34 4.92 -19.31 -4.20
CA ARG A 34 5.76 -18.80 -3.11
C ARG A 34 5.46 -17.35 -2.78
N ASN A 35 4.24 -16.89 -3.07
CA ASN A 35 3.79 -15.59 -2.56
C ASN A 35 3.67 -15.62 -1.02
N CYS A 36 3.48 -14.45 -0.41
CA CYS A 36 3.33 -14.38 1.04
C CYS A 36 2.10 -15.18 1.50
N ILE A 37 2.34 -16.21 2.31
CA ILE A 37 1.30 -17.04 2.92
C ILE A 37 0.31 -16.22 3.75
N GLY A 38 0.77 -15.10 4.32
CA GLY A 38 -0.02 -14.19 5.14
C GLY A 38 -0.77 -13.10 4.37
N HIS A 39 -0.69 -13.03 3.03
CA HIS A 39 -1.23 -11.90 2.26
C HIS A 39 -2.71 -11.61 2.56
N ARG A 40 -3.55 -12.64 2.60
CA ARG A 40 -4.99 -12.48 2.88
C ARG A 40 -5.26 -11.91 4.27
N PHE A 41 -4.50 -12.39 5.26
CA PHE A 41 -4.60 -11.90 6.63
C PHE A 41 -4.13 -10.44 6.71
N ALA A 42 -2.98 -10.12 6.13
CA ALA A 42 -2.42 -8.75 6.13
C ALA A 42 -3.39 -7.73 5.51
N ILE A 43 -4.01 -8.03 4.37
CA ILE A 43 -5.00 -7.14 3.75
C ILE A 43 -6.22 -6.94 4.64
N LEU A 44 -6.72 -8.01 5.28
CA LEU A 44 -7.85 -7.92 6.20
C LEU A 44 -7.51 -7.07 7.42
N GLU A 45 -6.39 -7.35 8.07
CA GLU A 45 -5.89 -6.64 9.25
C GLU A 45 -5.69 -5.14 8.96
N MET A 46 -5.04 -4.81 7.85
CA MET A 46 -4.84 -3.41 7.44
C MET A 46 -6.16 -2.68 7.22
N LYS A 47 -7.12 -3.29 6.51
CA LYS A 47 -8.45 -2.69 6.27
C LYS A 47 -9.22 -2.45 7.56
N LEU A 48 -9.25 -3.43 8.46
CA LEU A 48 -9.95 -3.33 9.74
C LEU A 48 -9.32 -2.27 10.64
N THR A 49 -7.98 -2.24 10.69
CA THR A 49 -7.23 -1.27 11.50
C THR A 49 -7.47 0.14 11.00
N LEU A 50 -7.30 0.39 9.70
CA LEU A 50 -7.55 1.71 9.10
C LEU A 50 -9.01 2.14 9.29
N ALA A 51 -9.99 1.28 9.01
CA ALA A 51 -11.40 1.61 9.20
C ALA A 51 -11.73 1.94 10.67
N SER A 52 -11.13 1.23 11.63
CA SER A 52 -11.35 1.46 13.05
C SER A 52 -10.77 2.79 13.52
N ILE A 53 -9.59 3.16 13.04
CA ILE A 53 -8.92 4.43 13.38
C ILE A 53 -9.63 5.60 12.72
N LEU A 54 -9.84 5.54 11.40
CA LEU A 54 -10.40 6.65 10.60
C LEU A 54 -11.85 6.98 10.96
N ARG A 55 -12.62 6.04 11.53
CA ARG A 55 -13.98 6.30 12.03
C ARG A 55 -14.02 7.15 13.31
N LYS A 56 -12.93 7.17 14.09
CA LYS A 56 -12.90 7.78 15.44
C LYS A 56 -11.97 8.97 15.53
N TYR A 57 -10.94 9.03 14.70
CA TYR A 57 -9.87 9.99 14.82
C TYR A 57 -9.58 10.69 13.49
N ARG A 58 -9.17 11.97 13.60
CA ARG A 58 -8.52 12.69 12.50
C ARG A 58 -7.02 12.58 12.69
N ILE A 59 -6.32 12.08 11.67
CA ILE A 59 -4.87 11.91 11.70
C ILE A 59 -4.22 13.12 11.05
N ILE A 60 -3.20 13.69 11.71
CA ILE A 60 -2.32 14.72 11.16
C ILE A 60 -0.88 14.31 11.45
N SER A 61 0.01 14.51 10.47
CA SER A 61 1.45 14.34 10.71
C SER A 61 2.02 15.58 11.39
N MET A 62 2.94 15.37 12.33
CA MET A 62 3.77 16.43 12.92
C MET A 62 5.13 16.56 12.24
N LEU A 63 5.47 15.62 11.35
CA LEU A 63 6.72 15.57 10.60
C LEU A 63 6.45 15.81 9.11
N PRO A 64 7.36 16.48 8.38
CA PRO A 64 7.27 16.64 6.94
C PRO A 64 7.52 15.31 6.22
N GLU A 65 7.04 15.19 4.98
CA GLU A 65 7.11 13.95 4.20
C GLU A 65 8.57 13.55 3.87
N GLU A 66 9.45 14.53 3.68
CA GLU A 66 10.85 14.33 3.34
C GLU A 66 11.65 13.64 4.46
N GLU A 67 11.12 13.62 5.68
CA GLU A 67 11.69 12.93 6.84
C GLU A 67 11.26 11.45 6.91
N ASN A 68 10.21 11.04 6.17
CA ASN A 68 9.71 9.67 6.15
C ASN A 68 10.44 8.80 5.11
N ARG A 69 11.77 8.73 5.19
CA ARG A 69 12.61 8.08 4.18
C ARG A 69 12.79 6.58 4.46
N PRO A 70 12.61 5.71 3.46
CA PRO A 70 12.75 4.28 3.68
C PRO A 70 14.19 3.88 4.03
N ILE A 71 14.36 3.20 5.17
CA ILE A 71 15.62 2.62 5.63
C ILE A 71 15.69 1.15 5.18
N PRO A 72 16.69 0.78 4.37
CA PRO A 72 16.83 -0.58 3.84
C PRO A 72 17.50 -1.51 4.86
N GLU A 73 16.72 -2.04 5.79
CA GLU A 73 17.12 -3.14 6.68
C GLU A 73 16.67 -4.50 6.11
N PHE A 74 16.51 -5.51 6.96
CA PHE A 74 15.86 -6.79 6.60
C PHE A 74 14.43 -6.60 6.06
N SER A 75 13.73 -5.57 6.56
CA SER A 75 12.43 -5.10 6.06
C SER A 75 12.53 -3.60 5.84
N LEU A 76 11.92 -3.08 4.76
CA LEU A 76 11.81 -1.65 4.55
C LEU A 76 10.97 -1.02 5.66
N LYS A 77 11.54 -0.03 6.35
CA LYS A 77 10.88 0.75 7.40
C LYS A 77 11.03 2.25 7.09
N PRO A 78 10.17 3.11 7.62
CA PRO A 78 10.45 4.53 7.75
C PRO A 78 11.79 4.82 8.44
#